data_AF-A0A424XWT7-F1
#
_entry.id   AF-A0A424XWT7-F1
#
_cell.length_a   1.000
_cell.length_b   1.000
_cell.length_c   1.000
_cell.angle_alpha   90.00
_cell.angle_beta   90.00
_cell.angle_gamma   90.00
#
_symmetry.space_group_name_H-M   'P 1'
#
loop_
_entity.id
_entity.type
_entity.pdbx_description
1 polymer ?
#
loop_
_entity_poly.entity_id
_entity_poly.type
_entity_poly.pdbx_seq_one_letter_code
_entity_poly.pdbx_strand_id
1 'polypeptide(L)'
;MVFAGENVQNELVDVLDSLWLQHHFAHHADPRAKIARLARQGELLRLKRGLYVRSQSADDPVTRCRAANLLYGPSYISFVWALRWYGLIPEHAAP
;
A
#
# COMPACT_ATOMS: atom_id res chain seq x y z
N MET A 1 -4.07 16.92 -32.22
CA MET A 1 -2.97 15.94 -32.15
C MET A 1 -2.86 15.52 -30.70
N VAL A 2 -3.57 14.45 -30.31
CA VAL A 2 -3.75 14.02 -28.91
C VAL A 2 -2.96 12.73 -28.73
N PHE A 3 -1.91 12.77 -27.91
CA PHE A 3 -1.24 11.58 -27.40
C PHE A 3 -1.80 11.29 -26.01
N ALA A 4 -2.88 10.52 -25.97
CA ALA A 4 -3.35 9.81 -24.80
C ALA A 4 -2.86 8.36 -24.93
N GLY A 5 -2.22 7.83 -23.89
CA GLY A 5 -1.67 6.48 -23.90
C GLY A 5 -0.90 6.15 -22.62
N GLU A 6 -1.65 6.08 -21.52
CA GLU A 6 -1.45 5.15 -20.40
C GLU A 6 -0.01 4.91 -19.91
N ASN A 7 0.42 5.71 -18.94
CA ASN A 7 1.51 5.36 -18.02
C ASN A 7 1.10 5.66 -16.58
N VAL A 8 -0.04 5.08 -16.16
CA VAL A 8 -0.61 5.26 -14.80
C VAL A 8 -0.16 4.15 -13.84
N GLN A 9 0.54 3.12 -14.31
CA GLN A 9 0.79 1.91 -13.50
C GLN A 9 2.00 1.96 -12.56
N ASN A 10 2.85 2.99 -12.55
CA ASN A 10 4.13 2.90 -11.83
C ASN A 10 4.42 3.98 -10.77
N GLU A 11 3.54 4.94 -10.52
CA GLU A 11 3.77 5.97 -9.47
C GLU A 11 3.04 5.70 -8.14
N LEU A 12 2.07 4.78 -8.08
CA LEU A 12 1.05 4.75 -7.00
C LEU A 12 0.87 3.39 -6.31
N VAL A 13 1.95 2.67 -6.03
CA VAL A 13 1.86 1.40 -5.27
C VAL A 13 2.54 1.53 -3.92
N ASP A 14 1.82 2.08 -2.95
CA ASP A 14 2.29 2.17 -1.56
C ASP A 14 2.24 0.84 -0.83
N VAL A 15 1.31 -0.04 -1.23
CA VAL A 15 1.19 -1.42 -0.74
C VAL A 15 1.61 -2.39 -1.83
N LEU A 16 2.66 -3.14 -1.56
CA LEU A 16 3.42 -3.94 -2.51
C LEU A 16 3.20 -5.42 -2.24
N ASP A 17 2.69 -6.16 -3.23
CA ASP A 17 2.62 -7.61 -3.16
C ASP A 17 3.94 -8.27 -3.61
N SER A 18 4.14 -9.53 -3.24
CA SER A 18 5.36 -10.25 -3.59
C SER A 18 5.53 -10.53 -5.08
N LEU A 19 4.45 -10.50 -5.87
CA LEU A 19 4.51 -10.79 -7.30
C LEU A 19 4.99 -9.56 -8.07
N TRP A 20 4.39 -8.40 -7.77
CA TRP A 20 4.80 -7.09 -8.22
C TRP A 20 6.26 -6.82 -7.86
N LEU A 21 6.67 -7.11 -6.62
CA LEU A 21 8.07 -6.95 -6.21
C LEU A 21 9.04 -7.83 -7.01
N GLN A 22 8.64 -9.06 -7.31
CA GLN A 22 9.46 -9.96 -8.14
C GLN A 22 9.58 -9.46 -9.58
N HIS A 23 8.47 -8.95 -10.14
CA HIS A 23 8.47 -8.38 -11.49
C HIS A 23 9.30 -7.08 -11.55
N HIS A 24 9.09 -6.17 -10.60
CA HIS A 24 9.79 -4.89 -10.52
C HIS A 24 11.31 -5.08 -10.35
N PHE A 25 11.74 -6.10 -9.59
CA PHE A 25 13.15 -6.44 -9.43
C PHE A 25 13.65 -7.54 -10.37
N ALA A 26 12.90 -7.90 -11.43
CA ALA A 26 13.27 -8.98 -12.34
C ALA A 26 14.62 -8.74 -13.05
N HIS A 27 15.05 -7.49 -13.18
CA HIS A 27 16.35 -7.12 -13.75
C HIS A 27 17.54 -7.34 -12.78
N HIS A 28 17.30 -7.71 -11.54
CA HIS A 28 18.36 -8.06 -10.59
C HIS A 28 18.65 -9.56 -10.61
N ALA A 29 19.93 -9.91 -10.42
CA ALA A 29 20.39 -11.30 -10.36
C ALA A 29 19.66 -12.14 -9.29
N ASP A 30 19.22 -11.52 -8.19
CA ASP A 30 18.36 -12.16 -7.19
C ASP A 30 17.31 -11.16 -6.63
N PRO A 31 16.09 -11.14 -7.20
CA PRO A 31 15.02 -10.25 -6.74
C PRO A 31 14.59 -10.57 -5.30
N ARG A 32 14.63 -11.84 -4.89
CA ARG A 32 14.19 -12.26 -3.55
C ARG A 32 15.18 -11.81 -2.48
N ALA A 33 16.48 -11.95 -2.74
CA ALA A 33 17.51 -11.42 -1.85
C ALA A 33 17.43 -9.90 -1.72
N LYS A 34 17.13 -9.18 -2.82
CA LYS A 34 16.95 -7.72 -2.79
C LYS A 34 15.77 -7.32 -1.90
N ILE A 35 14.60 -7.96 -2.06
CA ILE A 35 13.43 -7.71 -1.21
C ILE A 35 13.74 -7.99 0.27
N ALA A 36 14.42 -9.11 0.56
CA ALA A 36 14.83 -9.46 1.92
C ALA A 36 15.83 -8.46 2.51
N ARG A 37 16.72 -7.88 1.69
CA ARG A 37 17.64 -6.82 2.13
C ARG A 37 16.88 -5.54 2.48
N LEU A 38 15.98 -5.08 1.60
CA LEU A 38 15.16 -3.89 1.84
C LEU A 38 14.28 -4.04 3.09
N ALA A 39 13.74 -5.23 3.32
CA ALA A 39 12.98 -5.53 4.53
C ALA A 39 13.84 -5.47 5.79
N ARG A 40 15.09 -5.96 5.74
CA ARG A 40 16.04 -5.86 6.87
C ARG A 40 16.55 -4.45 7.11
N GLN A 41 16.66 -3.64 6.07
CA GLN A 41 17.07 -2.24 6.16
C GLN A 41 15.96 -1.32 6.71
N GLY A 42 14.72 -1.84 6.82
CA GLY A 42 13.57 -1.05 7.27
C GLY A 42 12.95 -0.17 6.19
N GLU A 43 13.46 -0.19 4.95
CA GLU A 43 12.86 0.54 3.83
C GLU A 43 11.51 -0.07 3.41
N LEU A 44 11.38 -1.38 3.58
CA LEU A 44 10.19 -2.15 3.24
C LEU A 44 9.63 -2.82 4.50
N LEU A 45 8.48 -2.36 4.98
CA LEU A 45 7.81 -2.95 6.14
C LEU A 45 6.94 -4.12 5.70
N ARG A 46 7.14 -5.30 6.29
CA ARG A 46 6.35 -6.49 6.00
C ARG A 46 5.08 -6.50 6.85
N LEU A 47 3.93 -6.48 6.18
CA LEU A 47 2.61 -6.52 6.84
C LEU A 47 2.12 -7.96 7.05
N LYS A 48 2.28 -8.82 6.03
CA LYS A 48 1.92 -10.25 6.02
C LYS A 48 2.87 -11.00 5.09
N ARG A 49 2.88 -12.34 5.12
CA ARG A 49 3.59 -13.13 4.10
C ARG A 49 3.08 -12.74 2.69
N GLY A 50 3.99 -12.18 1.89
CA GLY A 50 3.70 -11.74 0.52
C GLY A 50 3.13 -10.32 0.40
N LEU A 51 3.01 -9.57 1.49
CA LEU A 51 2.47 -8.21 1.50
C LEU A 51 3.39 -7.27 2.27
N TYR A 52 3.74 -6.17 1.63
CA TYR A 52 4.71 -5.20 2.11
C TYR A 52 4.18 -3.77 1.90
N VAL A 53 4.73 -2.81 2.64
CA VAL A 53 4.47 -1.38 2.47
C VAL A 53 5.81 -0.65 2.53
N ARG A 54 5.96 0.45 1.79
CA ARG A 54 7.16 1.29 1.95
C ARG A 54 7.10 1.99 3.30
N SER A 55 8.21 2.02 4.04
CA SER A 55 8.23 2.65 5.37
C SER A 55 7.85 4.13 5.32
N GLN A 56 8.22 4.84 4.25
CA GLN A 56 7.85 6.25 4.05
C GLN A 56 6.35 6.47 3.83
N SER A 57 5.62 5.47 3.33
CA SER A 57 4.18 5.53 3.08
C SER A 57 3.39 4.89 4.22
N ALA A 58 4.05 4.32 5.23
CA ALA A 58 3.37 3.55 6.28
C ALA A 58 2.44 4.43 7.16
N ASP A 59 2.80 5.71 7.34
CA ASP A 59 2.02 6.68 8.09
C ASP A 59 0.94 7.39 7.25
N ASP A 60 1.01 7.27 5.91
CA ASP A 60 0.00 7.83 5.03
C ASP A 60 -1.35 7.13 5.25
N PRO A 61 -2.42 7.87 5.61
CA PRO A 61 -3.70 7.27 5.90
C PRO A 61 -4.30 6.49 4.72
N VAL A 62 -4.11 6.95 3.48
CA VAL A 62 -4.64 6.27 2.28
C VAL A 62 -3.97 4.90 2.12
N THR A 63 -2.66 4.86 2.31
CA THR A 63 -1.85 3.64 2.30
C THR A 63 -2.30 2.68 3.41
N ARG A 64 -2.51 3.18 4.63
CA ARG A 64 -3.01 2.36 5.75
C ARG A 64 -4.38 1.75 5.45
N CYS A 65 -5.27 2.48 4.79
CA CYS A 65 -6.59 1.99 4.42
C CYS A 65 -6.52 0.91 3.35
N ARG A 66 -5.69 1.11 2.33
CA ARG A 66 -5.44 0.09 1.30
C ARG A 66 -4.82 -1.17 1.91
N ALA A 67 -3.84 -1.00 2.80
CA ALA A 67 -3.21 -2.11 3.51
C ALA A 67 -4.23 -2.89 4.37
N ALA A 68 -5.09 -2.18 5.11
CA ALA A 68 -6.14 -2.80 5.92
C ALA A 68 -7.11 -3.62 5.05
N ASN A 69 -7.56 -3.07 3.92
CA ASN A 69 -8.42 -3.80 2.97
C ASN A 69 -7.80 -5.11 2.48
N LEU A 70 -6.48 -5.12 2.23
CA LEU A 70 -5.75 -6.31 1.76
C LEU A 70 -5.47 -7.32 2.88
N LEU A 71 -5.34 -6.87 4.12
CA LEU A 71 -5.10 -7.73 5.28
C LEU A 71 -6.36 -8.46 5.75
N TYR A 72 -7.51 -7.77 5.76
CA TYR A 72 -8.76 -8.24 6.35
C TYR A 72 -9.79 -8.73 5.31
N GLY A 73 -9.37 -8.99 4.06
CA GLY A 73 -10.24 -9.26 2.89
C GLY A 73 -11.54 -9.99 3.26
N PRO A 74 -12.73 -9.40 3.03
CA PRO A 74 -13.22 -8.62 1.89
C PRO A 74 -13.02 -7.09 2.02
N SER A 75 -13.35 -6.34 0.97
CA SER A 75 -13.30 -4.87 0.90
C SER A 75 -14.23 -4.23 1.94
N TYR A 76 -13.73 -4.01 3.16
CA TYR A 76 -14.49 -3.43 4.26
C TYR A 76 -13.67 -2.31 4.92
N ILE A 77 -13.44 -1.23 4.18
CA ILE A 77 -13.52 0.08 4.85
C ILE A 77 -14.98 0.16 5.31
N SER A 78 -15.21 -0.04 6.60
CA SER A 78 -16.56 -0.02 7.15
C SER A 78 -17.24 1.32 6.85
N PHE A 79 -18.55 1.31 6.67
CA PHE A 79 -19.32 2.56 6.50
C PHE A 79 -19.06 3.56 7.62
N VAL A 80 -18.92 3.06 8.85
CA VAL A 80 -18.54 3.84 10.04
C VAL A 80 -17.15 4.46 9.89
N TRP A 81 -16.17 3.71 9.38
CA TRP A 81 -14.84 4.27 9.14
C TRP A 81 -14.88 5.38 8.08
N ALA A 82 -15.63 5.18 7.00
CA ALA A 82 -15.78 6.20 5.95
C ALA A 82 -16.44 7.47 6.49
N LEU A 83 -17.54 7.33 7.23
CA LEU A 83 -18.19 8.48 7.87
C LEU A 83 -17.25 9.18 8.85
N ARG A 84 -16.47 8.45 9.65
CA ARG A 84 -15.47 9.03 10.54
C ARG A 84 -14.40 9.81 9.77
N TRP A 85 -13.90 9.25 8.67
CA TRP A 85 -12.90 9.89 7.81
C TRP A 85 -13.40 11.22 7.25
N TYR A 86 -14.67 11.28 6.85
CA TYR A 86 -15.33 12.50 6.35
C TYR A 86 -15.90 13.40 7.46
N GLY A 87 -15.69 13.07 8.74
CA GLY A 87 -16.20 13.85 9.87
C GLY A 87 -17.73 13.82 10.02
N LEU A 88 -18.40 12.85 9.40
CA LEU A 88 -19.86 12.70 9.36
C LEU A 88 -20.42 11.88 10.55
N ILE A 89 -19.57 11.54 11.51
CA ILE A 89 -19.97 10.87 12.76
C ILE A 89 -19.92 11.90 13.90
N PRO A 90 -21.05 12.19 14.56
CA PRO A 90 -21.14 13.23 15.59
C PRO A 90 -20.29 12.92 16.84
N GLU A 91 -19.97 11.66 17.12
CA GLU A 91 -19.10 11.28 18.25
C GLU A 91 -17.66 11.79 18.16
N HIS A 92 -17.23 12.32 17.00
CA HIS A 92 -15.95 13.04 16.84
C HIS A 92 -16.12 14.55 16.60
N ALA A 93 -17.36 15.01 16.41
CA ALA A 93 -17.72 16.41 16.30
C ALA A 93 -18.04 16.98 17.69
N ALA A 94 -17.08 16.91 18.61
CA ALA A 94 -17.13 17.64 19.87
C ALA A 94 -15.71 18.17 20.16
N PRO A 95 -15.60 19.44 20.62
CA PRO A 95 -14.38 20.24 20.63
C PRO A 95 -13.24 19.72 21.52
#